data_AF-K4EPU5-F1
#
_entry.id   AF-K4EPU5-F1
#
_cell.length_a   1.000
_cell.length_b   1.000
_cell.length_c   1.000
_cell.angle_alpha   90.00
_cell.angle_beta   90.00
_cell.angle_gamma   90.00
#
_symmetry.space_group_name_H-M   'P 1'
#
loop_
_entity.id
_entity.type
_entity.pdbx_description
1 polymer ?
#
loop_
_entity_poly.entity_id
_entity_poly.type
_entity_poly.pdbx_seq_one_letter_code
_entity_poly.pdbx_strand_id
1 'polypeptide(L)'
;EEDVATTIEYLVRLHAGETTMSVGSGDSAREIPVETDDIDHFGNRRLRTVGELIQNQVRVGLSRTERVVRERMTTQDVEAITPQTLINTRPITAAIREFFGTSQLSQFMDQHNPLAGLTHKRRLSALGPGGLSRERAGMEVRDVHPSHYGRMCPIETPEGPNIGLIGSLASYARVNPFGFIETPYRKVTEGVVTEQIDYLTADEEDRFVVAQANARLNEDGSFAEDRVLVRRKGGEVDLISPTGVEYIDVSPRQMVSVATAMIPFLEHDDANRALMGANMQRQSVPLLRSESPLVGTGMELRAAVDAGDVVV
;
A
#
# COMPACT_ATOMS: atom_id res chain seq x y z
N GLU A 1 -28.15 -7.53 -13.65
CA GLU A 1 -28.31 -8.31 -14.90
C GLU A 1 -27.40 -7.77 -15.99
N GLU A 2 -27.31 -6.45 -16.17
CA GLU A 2 -26.42 -5.78 -17.13
C GLU A 2 -24.92 -6.08 -16.91
N ASP A 3 -24.41 -6.03 -15.68
CA ASP A 3 -22.99 -6.31 -15.39
C ASP A 3 -22.61 -7.76 -15.72
N VAL A 4 -23.52 -8.71 -15.50
CA VAL A 4 -23.30 -10.14 -15.78
C VAL A 4 -23.22 -10.36 -17.29
N ALA A 5 -24.13 -9.75 -18.05
CA ALA A 5 -24.09 -9.80 -19.51
C ALA A 5 -22.80 -9.17 -20.07
N THR A 6 -22.43 -8.00 -19.55
CA THR A 6 -21.20 -7.29 -19.92
C THR A 6 -19.95 -8.12 -19.62
N THR A 7 -19.93 -8.80 -18.46
CA THR A 7 -18.81 -9.69 -18.07
C THR A 7 -18.70 -10.90 -18.99
N ILE A 8 -19.83 -11.51 -19.38
CA ILE A 8 -19.84 -12.63 -20.33
C ILE A 8 -19.34 -12.16 -21.70
N GLU A 9 -19.76 -10.97 -22.15
CA GLU A 9 -19.27 -10.37 -23.39
C GLU A 9 -17.76 -10.11 -23.33
N TYR A 10 -17.26 -9.53 -22.24
CA TYR A 10 -15.82 -9.30 -22.03
C TYR A 10 -15.03 -10.61 -22.12
N LEU A 11 -15.52 -11.68 -21.48
CA LEU A 11 -14.87 -13.00 -21.52
C LEU A 11 -14.82 -13.58 -22.95
N VAL A 12 -15.90 -13.45 -23.72
CA VAL A 12 -15.97 -13.95 -25.10
C VAL A 12 -15.01 -13.16 -26.01
N ARG A 13 -14.95 -11.83 -25.86
CA ARG A 13 -14.03 -10.96 -26.60
C ARG A 13 -12.57 -11.24 -26.27
N LEU A 14 -12.25 -11.44 -24.98
CA LEU A 14 -10.92 -11.84 -24.52
C LEU A 14 -10.51 -13.18 -25.13
N HIS A 15 -11.42 -14.16 -25.19
CA HIS A 15 -11.17 -15.43 -25.86
C HIS A 15 -10.96 -15.29 -27.38
N ALA A 16 -11.66 -14.35 -28.02
CA ALA A 16 -11.50 -14.03 -29.44
C ALA A 16 -10.21 -13.25 -29.76
N GLY A 17 -9.47 -12.79 -28.75
CA GLY A 17 -8.25 -11.99 -28.92
C GLY A 17 -8.52 -10.52 -29.27
N GLU A 18 -9.72 -10.02 -29.00
CA GLU A 18 -10.02 -8.59 -29.10
C GLU A 18 -9.30 -7.80 -28.00
N THR A 19 -8.87 -6.58 -28.30
CA THR A 19 -8.12 -5.73 -27.36
C THR A 19 -8.93 -4.58 -26.79
N THR A 20 -10.12 -4.29 -27.35
CA THR A 20 -11.01 -3.24 -26.85
C THR A 20 -12.48 -3.68 -26.86
N MET A 21 -13.24 -3.14 -25.91
CA MET A 21 -14.68 -3.34 -25.79
C MET A 21 -15.33 -1.99 -25.51
N SER A 22 -16.48 -1.72 -26.14
CA SER A 22 -17.32 -0.56 -25.79
C SER A 22 -18.33 -0.98 -24.72
N VAL A 23 -18.31 -0.30 -23.58
CA VAL A 23 -19.25 -0.54 -22.47
C VAL A 23 -20.18 0.65 -22.32
N GLY A 24 -21.49 0.37 -22.20
CA GLY A 24 -22.56 1.37 -22.05
C GLY A 24 -23.40 1.54 -23.33
N SER A 25 -24.48 2.32 -23.22
CA SER A 25 -25.41 2.60 -24.33
C SER A 25 -25.43 4.10 -24.66
N GLY A 26 -25.33 4.46 -25.94
CA GLY A 26 -25.44 5.85 -26.41
C GLY A 26 -24.17 6.70 -26.18
N ASP A 27 -24.35 8.01 -25.92
CA ASP A 27 -23.27 9.00 -25.76
C ASP A 27 -22.35 8.78 -24.53
N SER A 28 -22.67 7.83 -23.65
CA SER A 28 -21.84 7.43 -22.51
C SER A 28 -21.00 6.18 -22.76
N ALA A 29 -20.96 5.67 -24.00
CA ALA A 29 -20.13 4.53 -24.35
C ALA A 29 -18.65 4.84 -24.10
N ARG A 30 -18.01 4.05 -23.24
CA ARG A 30 -16.58 4.15 -22.97
C ARG A 30 -15.89 2.94 -23.56
N GLU A 31 -14.78 3.20 -24.23
CA GLU A 31 -13.90 2.14 -24.70
C GLU A 31 -13.00 1.70 -23.53
N ILE A 32 -13.04 0.41 -23.23
CA ILE A 32 -12.19 -0.21 -22.22
C ILE A 32 -11.23 -1.21 -22.89
N PRO A 33 -10.00 -1.34 -22.41
CA PRO A 33 -9.10 -2.39 -22.87
C PRO A 33 -9.66 -3.76 -22.43
N VAL A 34 -9.47 -4.76 -23.30
CA VAL A 34 -9.74 -6.16 -23.02
C VAL A 34 -8.41 -6.85 -22.81
N GLU A 35 -8.03 -7.01 -21.55
CA GLU A 35 -6.80 -7.66 -21.11
C GLU A 35 -7.06 -8.59 -19.93
N THR A 36 -6.08 -9.45 -19.61
CA THR A 36 -6.10 -10.30 -18.42
C THR A 36 -5.66 -9.51 -17.20
N ASP A 37 -6.34 -9.71 -16.06
CA ASP A 37 -5.99 -9.05 -14.82
C ASP A 37 -4.82 -9.75 -14.10
N ASP A 38 -3.82 -8.96 -13.71
CA ASP A 38 -2.79 -9.41 -12.77
C ASP A 38 -3.28 -9.19 -11.32
N ILE A 39 -3.47 -10.28 -10.59
CA ILE A 39 -3.97 -10.26 -9.20
C ILE A 39 -2.97 -9.69 -8.20
N ASP A 40 -1.68 -9.66 -8.53
CA ASP A 40 -0.61 -9.13 -7.69
C ASP A 40 -0.33 -7.65 -7.93
N HIS A 41 -0.86 -7.08 -9.02
CA HIS A 41 -0.85 -5.65 -9.26
C HIS A 41 -1.52 -4.88 -8.12
N PHE A 42 -0.88 -3.82 -7.60
CA PHE A 42 -1.44 -2.99 -6.53
C PHE A 42 -2.72 -2.22 -6.90
N GLY A 43 -3.12 -2.23 -8.16
CA GLY A 43 -4.45 -1.81 -8.58
C GLY A 43 -5.55 -2.84 -8.31
N ASN A 44 -5.19 -4.12 -8.32
CA ASN A 44 -6.08 -5.24 -8.03
C ASN A 44 -5.95 -5.71 -6.57
N ARG A 45 -4.88 -5.28 -5.88
CA ARG A 45 -4.56 -5.67 -4.51
C ARG A 45 -4.64 -4.50 -3.54
N ARG A 46 -5.78 -4.39 -2.85
CA ARG A 46 -6.05 -3.32 -1.87
C ARG A 46 -5.59 -3.66 -0.45
N LEU A 47 -5.31 -2.62 0.33
CA LEU A 47 -4.94 -2.66 1.73
C LEU A 47 -6.14 -2.36 2.62
N ARG A 48 -6.42 -3.23 3.59
CA ARG A 48 -7.40 -2.97 4.66
C ARG A 48 -6.70 -2.39 5.88
N THR A 49 -6.91 -1.11 6.14
CA THR A 49 -6.29 -0.42 7.29
C THR A 49 -6.99 -0.79 8.59
N VAL A 50 -6.38 -0.38 9.72
CA VAL A 50 -6.95 -0.60 11.06
C VAL A 50 -8.41 -0.15 11.18
N GLY A 51 -8.77 0.97 10.54
CA GLY A 51 -10.14 1.50 10.53
C GLY A 51 -11.14 0.55 9.87
N GLU A 52 -10.82 0.05 8.68
CA GLU A 52 -11.66 -0.91 7.95
C GLU A 52 -11.76 -2.25 8.71
N LEU A 53 -10.67 -2.72 9.30
CA LEU A 53 -10.66 -3.96 10.10
C LEU A 53 -11.60 -3.86 11.30
N ILE A 54 -11.52 -2.76 12.06
CA ILE A 54 -12.42 -2.51 13.20
C ILE A 54 -13.86 -2.32 12.71
N GLN A 55 -14.07 -1.56 11.62
CA GLN A 55 -15.39 -1.36 11.04
C GLN A 55 -16.08 -2.68 10.69
N ASN A 56 -15.34 -3.65 10.12
CA ASN A 56 -15.86 -4.96 9.80
C ASN A 56 -16.30 -5.73 11.06
N GLN A 57 -15.53 -5.65 12.16
CA GLN A 57 -15.90 -6.29 13.43
C GLN A 57 -17.11 -5.62 14.08
N VAL A 58 -17.19 -4.29 14.03
CA VAL A 58 -18.37 -3.54 14.47
C VAL A 58 -19.59 -3.92 13.63
N ARG A 59 -19.45 -4.07 12.30
CA ARG A 59 -20.53 -4.53 11.40
C ARG A 59 -21.05 -5.91 11.80
N VAL A 60 -20.16 -6.87 12.08
CA VAL A 60 -20.55 -8.20 12.57
C VAL A 60 -21.27 -8.11 13.92
N GLY A 61 -20.76 -7.29 14.85
CA GLY A 61 -21.41 -7.02 16.12
C GLY A 61 -22.81 -6.43 15.97
N LEU A 62 -22.96 -5.45 15.07
CA LEU A 62 -24.25 -4.81 14.75
C LEU A 62 -25.23 -5.78 14.11
N SER A 63 -24.79 -6.66 13.19
CA SER A 63 -25.66 -7.69 12.59
C SER A 63 -26.21 -8.66 13.64
N ARG A 64 -25.39 -9.04 14.64
CA ARG A 64 -25.86 -9.83 15.79
C ARG A 64 -26.87 -9.06 16.63
N THR A 65 -26.62 -7.77 16.90
CA THR A 65 -27.57 -6.90 17.62
C THR A 65 -28.88 -6.71 16.84
N GLU A 66 -28.82 -6.53 15.51
CA GLU A 66 -29.99 -6.41 14.64
C GLU A 66 -30.90 -7.63 14.75
N ARG A 67 -30.32 -8.84 14.72
CA ARG A 67 -31.07 -10.09 14.89
C ARG A 67 -31.82 -10.12 16.23
N VAL A 68 -31.14 -9.74 17.32
CA VAL A 68 -31.75 -9.68 18.67
C VAL A 68 -32.86 -8.62 18.73
N VAL A 69 -32.67 -7.48 18.07
CA VAL A 69 -33.69 -6.43 17.98
C VAL A 69 -34.93 -6.94 17.25
N ARG A 70 -34.77 -7.57 16.08
CA ARG A 70 -35.90 -8.15 15.31
C ARG A 70 -36.67 -9.18 16.12
N GLU A 71 -35.97 -10.06 16.84
CA GLU A 71 -36.58 -11.06 17.71
C GLU A 71 -37.38 -10.42 18.84
N ARG A 72 -36.82 -9.42 19.53
CA ARG A 72 -37.51 -8.68 20.60
C ARG A 72 -38.73 -7.91 20.12
N MET A 73 -38.66 -7.33 18.91
CA MET A 73 -39.80 -6.62 18.31
C MET A 73 -41.01 -7.52 18.07
N THR A 74 -40.81 -8.82 17.85
CA THR A 74 -41.92 -9.78 17.66
C THR A 74 -42.50 -10.33 18.95
N THR A 75 -41.77 -10.24 20.07
CA THR A 75 -42.11 -10.89 21.33
C THR A 75 -42.54 -9.92 22.43
N GLN A 76 -42.12 -8.66 22.36
CA GLN A 76 -42.46 -7.63 23.34
C GLN A 76 -43.76 -6.90 22.99
N ASP A 77 -44.45 -6.40 24.01
CA ASP A 77 -45.66 -5.60 23.85
C ASP A 77 -45.35 -4.24 23.22
N VAL A 78 -46.12 -3.86 22.20
CA VAL A 78 -45.91 -2.68 21.35
C VAL A 78 -45.91 -1.39 22.18
N GLU A 79 -46.72 -1.32 23.24
CA GLU A 79 -46.83 -0.12 24.09
C GLU A 79 -45.65 0.06 25.07
N ALA A 80 -44.89 -1.01 25.35
CA ALA A 80 -43.77 -1.00 26.30
C ALA A 80 -42.38 -0.91 25.65
N ILE A 81 -42.31 -0.90 24.31
CA ILE A 81 -41.05 -0.89 23.56
C ILE A 81 -40.38 0.48 23.64
N THR A 82 -39.10 0.49 24.05
CA THR A 82 -38.22 1.66 23.94
C THR A 82 -36.89 1.25 23.28
N PRO A 83 -36.13 2.18 22.68
CA PRO A 83 -34.83 1.84 22.10
C PRO A 83 -33.87 1.16 23.09
N GLN A 84 -33.96 1.51 24.38
CA GLN A 84 -33.14 0.94 25.43
C GLN A 84 -33.49 -0.52 25.74
N THR A 85 -34.76 -0.93 25.62
CA THR A 85 -35.16 -2.34 25.81
C THR A 85 -34.81 -3.22 24.62
N LEU A 86 -34.72 -2.64 23.42
CA LEU A 86 -34.35 -3.35 22.20
C LEU A 86 -32.84 -3.52 22.05
N ILE A 87 -32.06 -2.48 22.34
CA ILE A 87 -30.62 -2.46 22.04
C ILE A 87 -29.83 -3.22 23.12
N ASN A 88 -29.20 -4.33 22.72
CA ASN A 88 -28.19 -5.02 23.51
C ASN A 88 -26.80 -4.74 22.93
N THR A 89 -25.92 -4.13 23.72
CA THR A 89 -24.54 -3.76 23.33
C THR A 89 -23.51 -4.87 23.58
N ARG A 90 -23.88 -5.95 24.28
CA ARG A 90 -22.97 -7.07 24.58
C ARG A 90 -22.37 -7.72 23.31
N PRO A 91 -23.14 -7.97 22.21
CA PRO A 91 -22.56 -8.55 21.00
C PRO A 91 -21.49 -7.67 20.34
N ILE A 92 -21.66 -6.34 20.40
CA ILE A 92 -20.71 -5.38 19.83
C ILE A 92 -19.42 -5.35 20.65
N THR A 93 -19.55 -5.22 21.98
CA THR A 93 -18.39 -5.20 22.87
C THR A 93 -17.63 -6.53 22.87
N ALA A 94 -18.33 -7.66 22.74
CA ALA A 94 -17.72 -8.97 22.58
C ALA A 94 -16.92 -9.08 21.27
N ALA A 95 -17.49 -8.66 20.12
CA ALA A 95 -16.80 -8.71 18.83
C ALA A 95 -15.52 -7.86 18.82
N ILE A 96 -15.55 -6.66 19.42
CA ILE A 96 -14.37 -5.80 19.54
C ILE A 96 -13.30 -6.44 20.43
N ARG A 97 -13.70 -6.97 21.60
CA ARG A 97 -12.77 -7.65 22.52
C ARG A 97 -12.14 -8.88 21.90
N GLU A 98 -12.92 -9.67 21.18
CA GLU A 98 -12.45 -10.85 20.46
C GLU A 98 -11.39 -10.44 19.41
N PHE A 99 -11.67 -9.41 18.61
CA PHE A 99 -10.72 -8.91 17.62
C PHE A 99 -9.38 -8.50 18.24
N PHE A 100 -9.38 -7.66 19.27
CA PHE A 100 -8.12 -7.23 19.89
C PHE A 100 -7.41 -8.35 20.67
N GLY A 101 -8.16 -9.32 21.19
CA GLY A 101 -7.60 -10.40 22.01
C GLY A 101 -7.02 -11.58 21.22
N THR A 102 -7.61 -11.94 20.07
CA THR A 102 -7.26 -13.19 19.37
C THR A 102 -6.89 -13.01 17.89
N SER A 103 -7.11 -11.83 17.30
CA SER A 103 -6.79 -11.61 15.88
C SER A 103 -5.29 -11.67 15.62
N GLN A 104 -4.89 -12.33 14.53
CA GLN A 104 -3.50 -12.32 14.04
C GLN A 104 -3.01 -10.92 13.64
N LEU A 105 -3.93 -9.99 13.35
CA LEU A 105 -3.64 -8.60 13.01
C LEU A 105 -3.55 -7.70 14.25
N SER A 106 -3.97 -8.18 15.42
CA SER A 106 -3.77 -7.53 16.71
C SER A 106 -2.50 -8.09 17.35
N GLN A 107 -1.37 -7.44 17.07
CA GLN A 107 -0.04 -7.92 17.47
C GLN A 107 0.48 -7.17 18.68
N PHE A 108 1.25 -7.84 19.53
CA PHE A 108 2.05 -7.17 20.55
C PHE A 108 3.06 -6.25 19.88
N MET A 109 3.07 -4.98 20.29
CA MET A 109 3.95 -3.99 19.70
C MET A 109 5.42 -4.39 19.93
N ASP A 110 6.15 -4.62 18.85
CA ASP A 110 7.60 -4.68 18.83
C ASP A 110 8.19 -3.35 19.32
N GLN A 111 8.94 -3.40 20.42
CA GLN A 111 9.44 -2.24 21.16
C GLN A 111 10.90 -2.42 21.59
N HIS A 112 11.70 -3.16 20.80
CA HIS A 112 13.14 -3.26 21.07
C HIS A 112 13.81 -1.88 21.03
N ASN A 113 13.45 -1.04 20.06
CA ASN A 113 13.88 0.35 19.93
C ASN A 113 12.80 1.16 19.16
N PRO A 114 12.91 2.51 19.08
CA PRO A 114 11.90 3.33 18.43
C PRO A 114 11.64 2.97 16.96
N LEU A 115 12.67 2.54 16.23
CA LEU A 115 12.53 2.12 14.83
C LEU A 115 11.70 0.84 14.71
N ALA A 116 11.88 -0.13 15.61
CA ALA A 116 11.09 -1.36 15.64
C ALA A 116 9.59 -1.06 15.78
N GLY A 117 9.24 -0.12 16.67
CA GLY A 117 7.87 0.34 16.86
C GLY A 117 7.32 1.06 15.62
N LEU A 118 8.10 1.97 15.03
CA LEU A 118 7.71 2.72 13.83
C LEU A 118 7.48 1.80 12.63
N THR A 119 8.40 0.89 12.36
CA THR A 119 8.29 -0.08 11.25
C THR A 119 7.15 -1.06 11.45
N HIS A 120 6.90 -1.51 12.69
CA HIS A 120 5.76 -2.36 12.99
C HIS A 120 4.41 -1.67 12.70
N LYS A 121 4.28 -0.37 13.05
CA LYS A 121 3.07 0.42 12.71
C LYS A 121 2.87 0.59 11.19
N ARG A 122 3.94 0.51 10.39
CA ARG A 122 3.94 0.66 8.92
C ARG A 122 3.98 -0.68 8.16
N ARG A 123 3.80 -1.80 8.87
CA ARG A 123 3.89 -3.15 8.31
C ARG A 123 2.69 -3.49 7.44
N LEU A 124 2.97 -4.12 6.31
CA LEU A 124 2.00 -4.69 5.38
C LEU A 124 2.00 -6.21 5.55
N SER A 125 0.84 -6.82 5.78
CA SER A 125 0.71 -8.27 5.95
C SER A 125 -0.30 -8.84 4.96
N ALA A 126 0.12 -9.79 4.14
CA ALA A 126 -0.76 -10.59 3.30
C ALA A 126 -1.46 -11.73 4.09
N LEU A 127 -0.98 -12.01 5.30
CA LEU A 127 -1.50 -13.03 6.20
C LEU A 127 -2.64 -12.47 7.06
N GLY A 128 -3.57 -13.35 7.46
CA GLY A 128 -4.64 -13.04 8.39
C GLY A 128 -6.03 -13.44 7.87
N PRO A 129 -7.08 -13.26 8.68
CA PRO A 129 -8.45 -13.55 8.26
C PRO A 129 -8.85 -12.77 6.99
N GLY A 130 -9.22 -13.49 5.93
CA GLY A 130 -9.56 -12.92 4.63
C GLY A 130 -8.37 -12.59 3.73
N GLY A 131 -7.14 -12.90 4.16
CA GLY A 131 -5.93 -12.89 3.34
C GLY A 131 -5.48 -14.30 2.96
N LEU A 132 -4.20 -14.45 2.67
CA LEU A 132 -3.58 -15.73 2.30
C LEU A 132 -3.22 -16.53 3.56
N SER A 133 -3.30 -17.86 3.46
CA SER A 133 -2.61 -18.73 4.41
C SER A 133 -1.18 -18.96 3.95
N ARG A 134 -0.24 -19.06 4.90
CA ARG A 134 1.18 -19.24 4.60
C ARG A 134 1.48 -20.47 3.72
N GLU A 135 0.73 -21.55 3.90
CA GLU A 135 0.88 -22.80 3.14
C GLU A 135 0.34 -22.71 1.71
N ARG A 136 -0.61 -21.80 1.46
CA ARG A 136 -1.20 -21.59 0.12
C ARG A 136 -0.51 -20.47 -0.66
N ALA A 137 0.38 -19.73 -0.02
CA ALA A 137 1.13 -18.66 -0.67
C ALA A 137 2.30 -19.25 -1.46
N GLY A 138 2.14 -19.32 -2.79
CA GLY A 138 3.18 -19.72 -3.74
C GLY A 138 4.36 -18.75 -3.79
N MET A 139 5.29 -18.98 -4.72
CA MET A 139 6.45 -18.11 -4.91
C MET A 139 6.06 -16.78 -5.58
N GLU A 140 5.14 -16.81 -6.56
CA GLU A 140 4.72 -15.64 -7.36
C GLU A 140 4.23 -14.48 -6.48
N VAL A 141 3.39 -14.78 -5.49
CA VAL A 141 2.84 -13.81 -4.52
C VAL A 141 3.87 -13.24 -3.54
N ARG A 142 5.09 -13.80 -3.50
CA ARG A 142 6.19 -13.37 -2.62
C ARG A 142 7.23 -12.54 -3.35
N ASP A 143 7.26 -12.63 -4.68
CA ASP A 143 8.20 -11.89 -5.50
C ASP A 143 7.84 -10.41 -5.55
N VAL A 144 8.81 -9.58 -5.92
CA VAL A 144 8.62 -8.14 -6.02
C VAL A 144 7.94 -7.82 -7.34
N HIS A 145 6.72 -7.29 -7.27
CA HIS A 145 5.97 -6.81 -8.43
C HIS A 145 6.40 -5.37 -8.80
N PRO A 146 6.53 -5.00 -10.09
CA PRO A 146 6.91 -3.64 -10.51
C PRO A 146 6.05 -2.51 -9.92
N SER A 147 4.75 -2.74 -9.73
CA SER A 147 3.84 -1.76 -9.12
C SER A 147 4.07 -1.51 -7.62
N HIS A 148 4.92 -2.31 -6.96
CA HIS A 148 5.39 -2.03 -5.60
C HIS A 148 6.25 -0.77 -5.51
N TYR A 149 6.85 -0.32 -6.63
CA TYR A 149 7.71 0.85 -6.67
C TYR A 149 7.05 2.07 -6.01
N GLY A 150 7.73 2.67 -5.04
CA GLY A 150 7.22 3.83 -4.30
C GLY A 150 6.05 3.53 -3.34
N ARG A 151 5.60 2.28 -3.23
CA ARG A 151 4.42 1.86 -2.43
C ARG A 151 4.79 0.88 -1.32
N MET A 152 5.42 -0.25 -1.67
CA MET A 152 5.94 -1.26 -0.75
C MET A 152 7.43 -1.39 -0.96
N CYS A 153 8.19 -1.41 0.13
CA CYS A 153 9.65 -1.52 0.04
C CYS A 153 10.06 -2.92 -0.47
N PRO A 154 10.92 -3.01 -1.51
CA PRO A 154 11.38 -4.29 -2.03
C PRO A 154 12.49 -4.93 -1.18
N ILE A 155 13.06 -4.20 -0.21
CA ILE A 155 14.18 -4.65 0.62
C ILE A 155 13.70 -5.15 1.98
N GLU A 156 12.83 -4.39 2.67
CA GLU A 156 12.44 -4.72 4.04
C GLU A 156 11.33 -5.78 4.07
N THR A 157 11.74 -7.04 4.13
CA THR A 157 10.90 -8.22 4.38
C THR A 157 11.62 -9.17 5.35
N PRO A 158 10.90 -9.97 6.15
CA PRO A 158 11.54 -11.03 6.94
C PRO A 158 12.29 -12.03 6.05
N GLU A 159 13.45 -12.51 6.51
CA GLU A 159 14.28 -13.52 5.82
C GLU A 159 13.70 -14.94 5.89
N GLY A 160 12.88 -15.21 6.91
CA GLY A 160 12.36 -16.54 7.20
C GLY A 160 11.17 -16.94 6.32
N PRO A 161 10.30 -17.85 6.80
CA PRO A 161 9.19 -18.40 6.01
C PRO A 161 8.12 -17.38 5.60
N ASN A 162 8.20 -16.15 6.13
CA ASN A 162 7.30 -15.04 5.82
C ASN A 162 7.85 -14.07 4.77
N ILE A 163 8.98 -14.40 4.11
CA ILE A 163 9.52 -13.61 3.01
C ILE A 163 8.46 -13.34 1.94
N GLY A 164 8.34 -12.08 1.53
CA GLY A 164 7.36 -11.60 0.54
C GLY A 164 5.91 -11.48 1.04
N LEU A 165 5.58 -12.10 2.18
CA LEU A 165 4.22 -12.03 2.76
C LEU A 165 4.06 -10.90 3.77
N ILE A 166 5.18 -10.39 4.26
CA ILE A 166 5.25 -9.25 5.16
C ILE A 166 6.23 -8.25 4.57
N GLY A 167 5.75 -7.05 4.27
CA GLY A 167 6.57 -5.94 3.81
C GLY A 167 6.38 -4.70 4.68
N SER A 168 7.04 -3.62 4.30
CA SER A 168 6.85 -2.29 4.90
C SER A 168 6.40 -1.29 3.85
N LEU A 169 5.56 -0.34 4.24
CA LEU A 169 5.25 0.81 3.38
C LEU A 169 6.53 1.58 3.02
N ALA A 170 6.64 1.99 1.76
CA ALA A 170 7.69 2.88 1.32
C ALA A 170 7.60 4.25 2.01
N SER A 171 8.67 5.04 1.92
CA SER A 171 8.84 6.27 2.70
C SER A 171 7.75 7.32 2.43
N TYR A 172 7.36 7.49 1.15
CA TYR A 172 6.40 8.53 0.73
C TYR A 172 5.01 7.98 0.42
N ALA A 173 4.82 6.67 0.57
CA ALA A 173 3.56 5.99 0.28
C ALA A 173 2.43 6.47 1.21
N ARG A 174 1.23 6.64 0.64
CA ARG A 174 0.00 6.98 1.36
C ARG A 174 -1.10 5.99 0.98
N VAL A 175 -2.01 5.68 1.90
CA VAL A 175 -3.21 4.88 1.59
C VAL A 175 -4.38 5.82 1.33
N ASN A 176 -5.08 5.63 0.22
CA ASN A 176 -6.23 6.42 -0.16
C ASN A 176 -7.54 5.91 0.48
N PRO A 177 -8.66 6.64 0.37
CA PRO A 177 -9.93 6.22 0.98
C PRO A 177 -10.49 4.88 0.48
N PHE A 178 -10.08 4.44 -0.72
CA PHE A 178 -10.48 3.15 -1.29
C PHE A 178 -9.58 1.99 -0.85
N GLY A 179 -8.50 2.28 -0.14
CA GLY A 179 -7.54 1.28 0.35
C GLY A 179 -6.38 0.99 -0.61
N PHE A 180 -6.23 1.75 -1.70
CA PHE A 180 -5.07 1.62 -2.59
C PHE A 180 -3.90 2.48 -2.11
N ILE A 181 -2.68 2.03 -2.40
CA ILE A 181 -1.47 2.77 -2.04
C ILE A 181 -1.13 3.73 -3.19
N GLU A 182 -1.01 5.00 -2.85
CA GLU A 182 -0.58 6.07 -3.72
C GLU A 182 0.86 6.46 -3.42
N THR A 183 1.57 6.92 -4.44
CA THR A 183 2.92 7.48 -4.30
C THR A 183 2.98 8.83 -5.02
N PRO A 184 3.71 9.83 -4.49
CA PRO A 184 3.76 11.16 -5.08
C PRO A 184 4.71 11.24 -6.26
N TYR A 185 4.34 12.01 -7.28
CA TYR A 185 5.16 12.32 -8.44
C TYR A 185 5.10 13.81 -8.75
N ARG A 186 6.19 14.36 -9.30
CA ARG A 186 6.16 15.72 -9.86
C ARG A 186 5.70 15.68 -11.30
N LYS A 187 4.76 16.55 -11.65
CA LYS A 187 4.23 16.63 -13.02
C LYS A 187 5.23 17.28 -13.96
N VAL A 188 5.36 16.74 -15.16
CA VAL A 188 6.16 17.28 -16.26
C VAL A 188 5.23 17.81 -17.34
N THR A 189 5.46 19.03 -17.79
CA THR A 189 4.70 19.66 -18.88
C THR A 189 5.67 20.14 -19.95
N GLU A 190 5.52 19.64 -21.18
CA GLU A 190 6.35 20.02 -22.33
C GLU A 190 7.87 19.87 -22.07
N GLY A 191 8.26 18.84 -21.31
CA GLY A 191 9.67 18.58 -20.97
C GLY A 191 10.24 19.45 -19.84
N VAL A 192 9.40 20.24 -19.16
CA VAL A 192 9.77 21.02 -17.98
C VAL A 192 9.13 20.42 -16.74
N VAL A 193 9.94 20.14 -15.72
CA VAL A 193 9.44 19.63 -14.45
C VAL A 193 8.83 20.74 -13.62
N THR A 194 7.60 20.53 -13.15
CA THR A 194 6.86 21.49 -12.33
C THR A 194 6.96 21.16 -10.83
N GLU A 195 6.57 22.12 -9.99
CA GLU A 195 6.42 21.93 -8.55
C GLU A 195 5.07 21.28 -8.15
N GLN A 196 4.21 20.97 -9.12
CA GLN A 196 2.95 20.28 -8.85
C GLN A 196 3.23 18.81 -8.50
N ILE A 197 2.78 18.40 -7.31
CA ILE A 197 2.88 17.03 -6.83
C ILE A 197 1.51 16.37 -6.87
N ASP A 198 1.38 15.32 -7.68
CA ASP A 198 0.18 14.49 -7.78
C ASP A 198 0.46 13.11 -7.17
N TYR A 199 -0.50 12.59 -6.41
CA TYR A 199 -0.45 11.24 -5.84
C TYR A 199 -1.15 10.28 -6.79
N LEU A 200 -0.44 9.27 -7.27
CA LEU A 200 -0.96 8.31 -8.26
C LEU A 200 -1.09 6.91 -7.67
N THR A 201 -2.23 6.24 -7.92
CA THR A 201 -2.37 4.81 -7.66
C THR A 201 -1.60 3.98 -8.71
N ALA A 202 -1.47 2.68 -8.50
CA ALA A 202 -0.74 1.80 -9.42
C ALA A 202 -1.36 1.79 -10.83
N ASP A 203 -2.68 1.70 -10.93
CA ASP A 203 -3.37 1.71 -12.24
C ASP A 203 -3.27 3.06 -12.94
N GLU A 204 -3.24 4.15 -12.17
CA GLU A 204 -3.09 5.48 -12.74
C GLU A 204 -1.69 5.70 -13.29
N GLU A 205 -0.67 5.23 -12.57
CA GLU A 205 0.73 5.30 -12.96
C GLU A 205 1.02 4.53 -14.26
N ASP A 206 0.41 3.37 -14.45
CA ASP A 206 0.57 2.55 -15.67
C ASP A 206 0.12 3.26 -16.96
N ARG A 207 -0.67 4.33 -16.84
CA ARG A 207 -1.11 5.15 -17.98
C ARG A 207 -0.10 6.21 -18.38
N PHE A 208 0.91 6.46 -17.55
CA PHE A 208 1.87 7.54 -17.72
C PHE A 208 3.30 7.02 -17.87
N VAL A 209 4.16 7.86 -18.43
CA VAL A 209 5.60 7.58 -18.49
C VAL A 209 6.35 8.38 -17.43
N VAL A 210 7.05 7.66 -16.54
CA VAL A 210 7.66 8.24 -15.33
C VAL A 210 9.19 8.20 -15.41
N ALA A 211 9.84 9.35 -15.27
CA ALA A 211 11.29 9.49 -15.20
C ALA A 211 11.83 9.29 -13.77
N GLN A 212 13.10 8.91 -13.66
CA GLN A 212 13.78 8.75 -12.37
C GLN A 212 14.17 10.09 -11.72
N ALA A 213 14.20 10.13 -10.39
CA ALA A 213 14.58 11.32 -9.61
C ALA A 213 15.99 11.85 -9.88
N ASN A 214 16.90 11.03 -10.40
CA ASN A 214 18.30 11.38 -10.67
C ASN A 214 18.52 11.96 -12.08
N ALA A 215 17.46 12.11 -12.88
CA ALA A 215 17.56 12.76 -14.19
C ALA A 215 18.12 14.18 -14.02
N ARG A 216 19.11 14.54 -14.84
CA ARG A 216 19.76 15.85 -14.78
C ARG A 216 18.82 16.92 -15.33
N LEU A 217 18.59 17.97 -14.54
CA LEU A 217 17.74 19.11 -14.89
C LEU A 217 18.57 20.38 -15.02
N ASN A 218 18.15 21.26 -15.91
CA ASN A 218 18.64 22.64 -16.03
C ASN A 218 18.00 23.53 -14.96
N GLU A 219 18.50 24.76 -14.81
CA GLU A 219 17.99 25.72 -13.81
C GLU A 219 16.53 26.12 -14.02
N ASP A 220 16.03 26.03 -15.26
CA ASP A 220 14.64 26.28 -15.63
C ASP A 220 13.71 25.07 -15.41
N GLY A 221 14.26 23.94 -14.96
CA GLY A 221 13.53 22.69 -14.73
C GLY A 221 13.39 21.81 -15.97
N SER A 222 13.97 22.17 -17.12
CA SER A 222 14.00 21.31 -18.30
C SER A 222 14.99 20.14 -18.11
N PHE A 223 14.80 19.04 -18.83
CA PHE A 223 15.80 17.98 -18.86
C PHE A 223 17.08 18.44 -19.59
N ALA A 224 18.24 18.10 -19.03
CA ALA A 224 19.54 18.44 -19.60
C ALA A 224 20.01 17.48 -20.70
N GLU A 225 19.41 16.28 -20.76
CA GLU A 225 19.77 15.21 -21.71
C GLU A 225 18.67 15.03 -22.77
N ASP A 226 19.07 14.75 -24.01
CA ASP A 226 18.14 14.52 -25.13
C ASP A 226 17.30 13.24 -24.99
N ARG A 227 17.74 12.32 -24.12
CA ARG A 227 17.06 11.07 -23.80
C ARG A 227 17.07 10.86 -22.29
N VAL A 228 15.90 10.54 -21.74
CA VAL A 228 15.69 10.37 -20.30
C VAL A 228 15.30 8.92 -20.04
N LEU A 229 15.87 8.33 -18.99
CA LEU A 229 15.53 7.00 -18.53
C LEU A 229 14.15 7.02 -17.85
N VAL A 230 13.23 6.23 -18.39
CA VAL A 230 11.84 6.18 -17.93
C VAL A 230 11.39 4.76 -17.66
N ARG A 231 10.36 4.66 -16.82
CA ARG A 231 9.60 3.44 -16.56
C ARG A 231 8.23 3.55 -17.23
N ARG A 232 7.83 2.47 -17.92
CA ARG A 232 6.52 2.32 -18.57
C ARG A 232 5.70 1.22 -17.88
N LYS A 233 4.43 1.06 -18.31
CA LYS A 233 3.55 -0.06 -17.91
C LYS A 233 4.29 -1.39 -17.95
N GLY A 234 4.07 -2.23 -16.94
CA GLY A 234 4.68 -3.58 -16.87
C GLY A 234 6.15 -3.59 -16.41
N GLY A 235 6.71 -2.45 -16.01
CA GLY A 235 8.09 -2.37 -15.50
C GLY A 235 9.15 -2.31 -16.59
N GLU A 236 8.76 -2.05 -17.84
CA GLU A 236 9.71 -1.82 -18.93
C GLU A 236 10.48 -0.52 -18.71
N VAL A 237 11.78 -0.56 -19.03
CA VAL A 237 12.67 0.59 -18.94
C VAL A 237 13.08 1.00 -20.34
N ASP A 238 12.94 2.28 -20.66
CA ASP A 238 13.22 2.83 -21.99
C ASP A 238 13.92 4.20 -21.89
N LEU A 239 14.52 4.62 -23.00
CA LEU A 239 15.14 5.94 -23.17
C LEU A 239 14.32 6.76 -24.18
N ILE A 240 13.54 7.70 -23.68
CA ILE A 240 12.64 8.52 -24.51
C ILE A 240 13.05 9.99 -24.53
N SER A 241 12.48 10.75 -25.46
CA SER A 241 12.65 12.21 -25.49
C SER A 241 11.99 12.87 -24.27
N PRO A 242 12.59 13.93 -23.69
CA PRO A 242 12.01 14.73 -22.61
C PRO A 242 10.54 15.13 -22.79
N THR A 243 10.10 15.37 -24.03
CA THR A 243 8.72 15.79 -24.32
C THR A 243 7.70 14.67 -24.12
N GLY A 244 8.13 13.42 -24.08
CA GLY A 244 7.27 12.27 -23.82
C GLY A 244 7.20 11.86 -22.34
N VAL A 245 7.93 12.57 -21.45
CA VAL A 245 7.88 12.33 -20.00
C VAL A 245 6.72 13.10 -19.40
N GLU A 246 5.88 12.43 -18.61
CA GLU A 246 4.69 13.04 -18.01
C GLU A 246 4.86 13.27 -16.50
N TYR A 247 5.64 12.42 -15.84
CA TYR A 247 5.94 12.53 -14.41
C TYR A 247 7.40 12.19 -14.11
N ILE A 248 7.90 12.64 -12.96
CA ILE A 248 9.20 12.28 -12.42
C ILE A 248 9.09 12.02 -10.92
N ASP A 249 9.85 11.05 -10.41
CA ASP A 249 9.94 10.72 -8.99
C ASP A 249 10.26 11.97 -8.14
N VAL A 250 9.72 12.04 -6.91
CA VAL A 250 10.00 13.17 -6.00
C VAL A 250 11.33 13.05 -5.28
N SER A 251 11.88 11.84 -5.17
CA SER A 251 13.09 11.57 -4.38
C SER A 251 13.71 10.22 -4.75
N PRO A 252 15.06 10.10 -4.79
CA PRO A 252 15.73 8.82 -5.07
C PRO A 252 15.37 7.69 -4.09
N ARG A 253 15.09 8.04 -2.83
CA ARG A 253 14.66 7.08 -1.79
C ARG A 253 13.15 6.79 -1.78
N GLN A 254 12.42 7.12 -2.86
CA GLN A 254 10.97 6.95 -2.93
C GLN A 254 10.54 5.49 -2.77
N MET A 255 11.29 4.55 -3.32
CA MET A 255 10.98 3.12 -3.30
C MET A 255 11.30 2.40 -1.98
N VAL A 256 12.13 2.98 -1.10
CA VAL A 256 12.62 2.29 0.11
C VAL A 256 11.80 2.64 1.35
N SER A 257 11.76 1.72 2.34
CA SER A 257 11.15 1.95 3.64
C SER A 257 12.00 2.87 4.52
N VAL A 258 11.45 3.28 5.68
CA VAL A 258 12.16 4.12 6.65
C VAL A 258 13.44 3.44 7.16
N ALA A 259 13.39 2.15 7.52
CA ALA A 259 14.56 1.42 8.00
C ALA A 259 15.63 1.23 6.91
N THR A 260 15.19 0.92 5.69
CA THR A 260 16.09 0.77 4.54
C THR A 260 16.75 2.10 4.17
N ALA A 261 16.01 3.21 4.26
CA ALA A 261 16.50 4.56 3.98
C ALA A 261 17.54 5.08 5.00
N MET A 262 17.76 4.38 6.13
CA MET A 262 18.79 4.71 7.12
C MET A 262 20.13 4.00 6.89
N ILE A 263 20.23 3.15 5.85
CA ILE A 263 21.48 2.51 5.48
C ILE A 263 22.27 3.49 4.58
N PRO A 264 23.42 4.03 5.02
CA PRO A 264 24.27 4.84 4.16
C PRO A 264 24.90 3.96 3.07
N PHE A 265 25.09 4.50 1.87
CA PHE A 265 25.68 3.79 0.73
C PHE A 265 24.90 2.54 0.29
N LEU A 266 23.58 2.52 0.51
CA LEU A 266 22.70 1.41 0.16
C LEU A 266 22.86 0.95 -1.30
N GLU A 267 23.10 1.87 -2.22
CA GLU A 267 23.33 1.62 -3.64
C GLU A 267 24.59 0.77 -3.94
N HIS A 268 25.48 0.62 -2.96
CA HIS A 268 26.69 -0.19 -3.04
C HIS A 268 26.54 -1.56 -2.38
N ASP A 269 25.40 -1.83 -1.73
CA ASP A 269 25.11 -3.09 -1.06
C ASP A 269 24.21 -3.99 -1.91
N ASP A 270 24.47 -5.30 -1.88
CA ASP A 270 23.55 -6.29 -2.45
C ASP A 270 22.23 -6.33 -1.67
N ALA A 271 21.12 -6.57 -2.38
CA ALA A 271 19.78 -6.56 -1.80
C ALA A 271 19.63 -7.53 -0.61
N ASN A 272 20.29 -8.69 -0.63
CA ASN A 272 20.21 -9.65 0.48
C ASN A 272 20.86 -9.10 1.76
N ARG A 273 21.95 -8.34 1.62
CA ARG A 273 22.67 -7.73 2.75
C ARG A 273 21.98 -6.47 3.25
N ALA A 274 21.45 -5.66 2.33
CA ALA A 274 20.60 -4.53 2.66
C ALA A 274 19.36 -4.97 3.47
N LEU A 275 18.73 -6.08 3.07
CA LEU A 275 17.58 -6.67 3.76
C LEU A 275 17.96 -7.09 5.19
N MET A 276 19.06 -7.82 5.36
CA MET A 276 19.59 -8.20 6.68
C MET A 276 19.85 -6.94 7.53
N GLY A 277 20.50 -5.92 6.95
CA GLY A 277 20.80 -4.66 7.62
C GLY A 277 19.55 -3.93 8.10
N ALA A 278 18.53 -3.78 7.25
CA ALA A 278 17.25 -3.17 7.60
C ALA A 278 16.54 -3.94 8.73
N ASN A 279 16.56 -5.28 8.68
CA ASN A 279 15.98 -6.13 9.71
C ASN A 279 16.73 -6.06 11.05
N MET A 280 18.07 -6.04 11.01
CA MET A 280 18.91 -5.99 12.20
C MET A 280 18.85 -4.64 12.92
N GLN A 281 18.62 -3.52 12.21
CA GLN A 281 18.41 -2.21 12.84
C GLN A 281 17.25 -2.24 13.85
N ARG A 282 16.16 -2.97 13.53
CA ARG A 282 14.99 -3.15 14.43
C ARG A 282 15.28 -4.01 15.65
N GLN A 283 16.41 -4.72 15.67
CA GLN A 283 16.83 -5.58 16.78
C GLN A 283 17.87 -4.91 17.69
N SER A 284 18.30 -3.68 17.35
CA SER A 284 19.24 -2.94 18.18
C SER A 284 18.67 -2.65 19.58
N VAL A 285 19.55 -2.67 20.58
CA VAL A 285 19.18 -2.45 21.99
C VAL A 285 19.53 -1.02 22.41
N PRO A 286 18.66 -0.34 23.18
CA PRO A 286 18.97 0.99 23.73
C PRO A 286 20.15 0.92 24.70
N LEU A 287 21.16 1.75 24.48
CA LEU A 287 22.33 1.85 25.36
C LEU A 287 22.07 2.83 26.51
N LEU A 288 22.88 2.75 27.58
CA LEU A 288 22.83 3.70 28.70
C LEU A 288 23.07 5.15 28.24
N ARG A 289 23.92 5.33 27.24
CA ARG A 289 24.17 6.60 26.56
C ARG A 289 24.09 6.34 25.06
N SER A 290 23.12 6.96 24.41
CA SER A 290 22.99 6.89 22.96
C SER A 290 23.90 7.94 22.32
N GLU A 291 24.61 7.54 21.27
CA GLU A 291 25.46 8.40 20.46
C GLU A 291 24.95 8.38 19.03
N SER A 292 24.83 9.56 18.41
CA SER A 292 24.42 9.66 17.01
C SER A 292 25.53 9.14 16.09
N PRO A 293 25.20 8.47 14.98
CA PRO A 293 26.21 8.02 14.03
C PRO A 293 26.92 9.22 13.40
N LEU A 294 28.23 9.10 13.17
CA LEU A 294 29.02 10.14 12.48
C LEU A 294 28.63 10.23 11.00
N VAL A 295 28.23 9.10 10.40
CA VAL A 295 27.77 9.00 9.01
C VAL A 295 26.31 8.57 9.04
N GLY A 296 25.43 9.43 8.51
CA GLY A 296 23.99 9.18 8.46
C GLY A 296 23.41 9.54 7.09
N THR A 297 22.10 9.36 6.97
CA THR A 297 21.31 9.50 5.73
C THR A 297 20.37 10.71 5.75
N GLY A 298 20.18 11.32 6.93
CA GLY A 298 19.21 12.38 7.17
C GLY A 298 17.80 11.87 7.45
N MET A 299 17.57 10.55 7.44
CA MET A 299 16.28 9.95 7.83
C MET A 299 16.13 9.83 9.36
N GLU A 300 17.23 9.81 10.10
CA GLU A 300 17.30 9.47 11.52
C GLU A 300 16.46 10.44 12.37
N LEU A 301 16.56 11.75 12.10
CA LEU A 301 15.83 12.77 12.85
C LEU A 301 14.31 12.58 12.70
N ARG A 302 13.84 12.42 11.46
CA ARG A 302 12.40 12.25 11.18
C ARG A 302 11.89 10.92 11.70
N ALA A 303 12.67 9.84 11.56
CA ALA A 303 12.32 8.54 12.12
C ALA A 303 12.18 8.59 13.65
N ALA A 304 13.08 9.27 14.37
CA ALA A 304 13.01 9.40 15.82
C ALA A 304 11.79 10.21 16.28
N VAL A 305 11.53 11.35 15.63
CA VAL A 305 10.35 12.19 15.94
C VAL A 305 9.05 11.45 15.64
N ASP A 306 8.94 10.85 14.46
CA ASP A 306 7.71 10.20 14.01
C ASP A 306 7.47 8.84 14.71
N ALA A 307 8.49 8.24 15.34
CA ALA A 307 8.33 7.06 16.18
C ALA A 307 7.47 7.33 17.43
N GLY A 308 7.58 8.55 17.98
CA GLY A 308 6.80 9.04 19.11
C GLY A 308 7.41 8.80 20.49
N ASP A 309 8.67 8.37 20.57
CA ASP A 309 9.37 8.08 21.83
C ASP A 309 10.24 9.26 22.33
N VAL A 310 10.26 10.37 21.58
CA VAL A 310 10.97 11.61 21.91
C VAL A 310 9.97 12.72 22.25
N VAL A 311 10.38 13.65 23.12
CA VAL A 311 9.66 14.89 23.39
C VAL A 311 10.31 16.00 22.57
N VAL A 312 9.54 16.68 21.72
CA VAL A 312 9.99 17.74 20.80
C VAL A 312 9.67 19.12 21.37
#